data_AF-A0A8D2ZTU3-F1
#
_entry.id   AF-A0A8D2ZTU3-F1
#
_cell.length_a   1.000
_cell.length_b   1.000
_cell.length_c   1.000
_cell.angle_alpha   90.00
_cell.angle_beta   90.00
_cell.angle_gamma   90.00
#
_symmetry.space_group_name_H-M   'P 1'
#
loop_
_entity.id
_entity.type
_entity.pdbx_description
1 polymer ?
#
loop_
_entity_poly.entity_id
_entity_poly.type
_entity_poly.pdbx_seq_one_letter_code
_entity_poly.pdbx_strand_id
1 'polypeptide(L)'
;MSEDREAQEDELLALASIYDEEEFRQADSAQGGEIQLCLELPPDFKIVVKGGKQTEYNVCFLPPLVLNFELPADYPSTLSPIFTLSSKWMTRAQMSSLCRRLDDLWEENQGCVILFTWIQFLKEEALDFLGIQSPLEVIRGGSKAGGGERRKTDPAATALTQSGSHSENAEEKKRDAKKEKSEAQSTPSSQLDPRTVLLRDPHADLLPQLLDFDEAQRQKVFDSKVFCCGICFVEKLGSMCLCFKECQHVYCKACMTEYFQIQIRDGNVQCLNCPEPKCTSLATPLQVKQLVDDELFARYDRLLLQSTLDLMADVVYCPRQSCGTAVMVEPDTTMGICTACQYAFCTLCKLGYHGLSNCKIPAEELRNLRDEYLSATAEGKKFLEQRFGKRVIQKAVEESFSRDWLHENCKCCPRCGTNIQKVDGCNKMTCTSCKQYFCWLCMGVLSRVNPYSHFNNPHSPCYNQLFHGVDLDEEDAFWSDEED
;
A
#
# COMPACT_ATOMS: atom_id res chain seq x y z
N MET A 1 -50.44 13.92 -41.05
CA MET A 1 -49.06 14.42 -41.28
C MET A 1 -48.55 13.69 -42.52
N SER A 2 -47.26 13.64 -42.86
CA SER A 2 -46.82 12.49 -43.69
C SER A 2 -46.87 11.25 -42.79
N GLU A 3 -47.20 10.08 -43.36
CA GLU A 3 -47.24 8.82 -42.63
C GLU A 3 -45.88 8.52 -41.97
N ASP A 4 -44.79 8.84 -42.69
CA ASP A 4 -43.41 8.87 -42.19
C ASP A 4 -43.23 9.69 -40.89
N ARG A 5 -43.79 10.90 -40.82
CA ARG A 5 -43.59 11.78 -39.65
C ARG A 5 -44.34 11.28 -38.42
N GLU A 6 -45.49 10.65 -38.62
CA GLU A 6 -46.28 10.02 -37.55
C GLU A 6 -45.53 8.78 -37.01
N ALA A 7 -44.98 7.94 -37.90
CA ALA A 7 -44.14 6.81 -37.52
C ALA A 7 -42.85 7.22 -36.77
N GLN A 8 -42.23 8.35 -37.14
CA GLN A 8 -41.08 8.91 -36.43
C GLN A 8 -41.44 9.41 -35.02
N GLU A 9 -42.56 10.13 -34.88
CA GLU A 9 -43.03 10.62 -33.57
C GLU A 9 -43.36 9.43 -32.65
N ASP A 10 -44.01 8.39 -33.16
CA ASP A 10 -44.33 7.15 -32.43
C ASP A 10 -43.07 6.35 -32.03
N GLU A 11 -42.08 6.20 -32.92
CA GLU A 11 -40.82 5.50 -32.59
C GLU A 11 -40.07 6.20 -31.45
N LEU A 12 -39.94 7.52 -31.51
CA LEU A 12 -39.24 8.29 -30.48
C LEU A 12 -39.99 8.27 -29.13
N LEU A 13 -41.33 8.31 -29.15
CA LEU A 13 -42.17 8.15 -27.95
C LEU A 13 -42.04 6.75 -27.34
N ALA A 14 -41.96 5.70 -28.16
CA ALA A 14 -41.74 4.33 -27.70
C ALA A 14 -40.35 4.20 -27.04
N LEU A 15 -39.29 4.73 -27.66
CA LEU A 15 -37.94 4.72 -27.09
C LEU A 15 -37.86 5.47 -25.75
N ALA A 16 -38.45 6.66 -25.67
CA ALA A 16 -38.54 7.45 -24.43
C ALA A 16 -39.39 6.79 -23.32
N SER A 17 -40.18 5.76 -23.66
CA SER A 17 -40.98 4.98 -22.70
C SER A 17 -40.27 3.70 -22.24
N ILE A 18 -39.30 3.19 -23.02
CA ILE A 18 -38.55 1.96 -22.75
C ILE A 18 -37.23 2.27 -22.02
N TYR A 19 -36.56 3.35 -22.40
CA TYR A 19 -35.24 3.74 -21.91
C TYR A 19 -35.32 5.02 -21.08
N ASP A 20 -34.41 5.18 -20.12
CA ASP A 20 -34.33 6.38 -19.28
C ASP A 20 -33.53 7.52 -19.96
N GLU A 21 -33.50 8.70 -19.33
CA GLU A 21 -32.78 9.87 -19.84
C GLU A 21 -31.24 9.74 -19.78
N GLU A 22 -30.68 8.72 -19.12
CA GLU A 22 -29.24 8.40 -19.22
C GLU A 22 -28.96 7.58 -20.50
N GLU A 23 -29.85 6.66 -20.89
CA GLU A 23 -29.71 5.81 -22.08
C GLU A 23 -30.22 6.45 -23.38
N PHE A 24 -31.29 7.26 -23.36
CA PHE A 24 -31.89 7.90 -24.55
C PHE A 24 -32.17 9.39 -24.34
N ARG A 25 -31.67 10.23 -25.25
CA ARG A 25 -31.90 11.69 -25.21
C ARG A 25 -32.33 12.21 -26.57
N GLN A 26 -33.58 12.66 -26.68
CA GLN A 26 -34.12 13.34 -27.86
C GLN A 26 -33.55 14.79 -27.95
N ALA A 27 -33.34 15.29 -29.17
CA ALA A 27 -32.90 16.66 -29.39
C ALA A 27 -34.08 17.67 -29.42
N ASP A 28 -33.97 18.77 -28.70
CA ASP A 28 -35.03 19.80 -28.58
C ASP A 28 -35.44 20.46 -29.91
N SER A 29 -34.57 20.43 -30.93
CA SER A 29 -34.69 21.23 -32.15
C SER A 29 -34.65 20.44 -33.46
N ALA A 30 -34.53 19.11 -33.43
CA ALA A 30 -34.42 18.25 -34.60
C ALA A 30 -35.07 16.89 -34.34
N GLN A 31 -35.52 16.20 -35.40
CA GLN A 31 -35.99 14.82 -35.30
C GLN A 31 -34.78 13.88 -35.20
N GLY A 32 -34.05 13.96 -34.08
CA GLY A 32 -32.83 13.21 -33.84
C GLY A 32 -32.57 13.06 -32.34
N GLY A 33 -31.50 12.34 -32.00
CA GLY A 33 -31.16 12.06 -30.62
C GLY A 33 -29.81 11.37 -30.45
N GLU A 34 -29.46 11.18 -29.19
CA GLU A 34 -28.32 10.40 -28.74
C GLU A 34 -28.81 9.17 -27.97
N ILE A 35 -28.25 8.01 -28.28
CA ILE A 35 -28.45 6.77 -27.52
C ILE A 35 -27.10 6.35 -26.92
N GLN A 36 -27.06 6.12 -25.62
CA GLN A 36 -25.90 5.60 -24.89
C GLN A 36 -26.11 4.12 -24.57
N LEU A 37 -25.26 3.27 -25.14
CA LEU A 37 -25.41 1.82 -25.10
C LEU A 37 -24.36 1.20 -24.19
N CYS A 38 -24.77 0.84 -22.98
CA CYS A 38 -24.02 -0.05 -22.11
C CYS A 38 -24.12 -1.48 -22.65
N LEU A 39 -23.00 -2.06 -23.09
CA LEU A 39 -22.97 -3.42 -23.61
C LEU A 39 -23.00 -4.46 -22.49
N GLU A 40 -23.73 -5.55 -22.69
CA GLU A 40 -23.75 -6.67 -21.75
C GLU A 40 -22.44 -7.46 -21.84
N LEU A 41 -21.61 -7.41 -20.79
CA LEU A 41 -20.36 -8.16 -20.75
C LEU A 41 -20.57 -9.59 -20.21
N PRO A 42 -19.91 -10.61 -20.80
CA PRO A 42 -19.82 -11.93 -20.19
C PRO A 42 -19.28 -11.90 -18.76
N PRO A 43 -19.65 -12.86 -17.88
CA PRO A 43 -19.05 -12.98 -16.56
C PRO A 43 -17.54 -13.16 -16.65
N ASP A 44 -16.81 -12.57 -15.69
CA ASP A 44 -15.34 -12.56 -15.62
C ASP A 44 -14.65 -12.01 -16.90
N PHE A 45 -15.24 -11.00 -17.54
CA PHE A 45 -14.62 -10.28 -18.65
C PHE A 45 -13.33 -9.58 -18.21
N LYS A 46 -12.26 -9.74 -18.99
CA LYS A 46 -10.90 -9.26 -18.66
C LYS A 46 -10.40 -8.23 -19.65
N ILE A 47 -9.58 -7.31 -19.15
CA ILE A 47 -8.77 -6.37 -19.95
C ILE A 47 -7.29 -6.69 -19.75
N VAL A 48 -6.51 -6.69 -20.83
CA VAL A 48 -5.05 -6.87 -20.83
C VAL A 48 -4.39 -5.72 -21.58
N VAL A 49 -3.30 -5.17 -21.01
CA VAL A 49 -2.54 -4.10 -21.66
C VAL A 49 -1.42 -4.64 -22.53
N LYS A 50 -1.41 -4.24 -23.81
CA LYS A 50 -0.37 -4.59 -24.78
C LYS A 50 0.85 -3.69 -24.60
N GLY A 51 2.02 -4.30 -24.38
CA GLY A 51 3.32 -3.60 -24.26
C GLY A 51 3.91 -3.45 -22.85
N GLY A 52 3.49 -4.27 -21.88
CA GLY A 52 4.08 -4.32 -20.53
C GLY A 52 4.01 -5.72 -19.91
N LYS A 53 4.20 -5.83 -18.58
CA LYS A 53 3.80 -7.06 -17.85
C LYS A 53 2.33 -7.32 -18.13
N GLN A 54 1.98 -8.53 -18.55
CA GLN A 54 0.58 -8.95 -18.68
C GLN A 54 -0.06 -8.97 -17.28
N THR A 55 -0.79 -7.91 -16.98
CA THR A 55 -1.71 -7.82 -15.85
C THR A 55 -3.12 -7.83 -16.40
N GLU A 56 -3.90 -8.82 -15.98
CA GLU A 56 -5.31 -8.97 -16.28
C GLU A 56 -6.15 -8.19 -15.25
N TYR A 57 -7.16 -7.46 -15.71
CA TYR A 57 -8.11 -6.74 -14.85
C TYR A 57 -9.52 -7.23 -15.16
N ASN A 58 -10.24 -7.73 -14.16
CA ASN A 58 -11.65 -8.11 -14.31
C ASN A 58 -12.52 -6.86 -14.28
N VAL A 59 -13.41 -6.69 -15.26
CA VAL A 59 -14.40 -5.62 -15.31
C VAL A 59 -15.81 -6.19 -15.51
N CYS A 60 -16.81 -5.47 -15.04
CA CYS A 60 -18.23 -5.76 -15.22
C CYS A 60 -18.89 -4.75 -16.18
N PHE A 61 -18.30 -3.57 -16.39
CA PHE A 61 -18.84 -2.52 -17.25
C PHE A 61 -17.75 -1.89 -18.14
N LEU A 62 -18.11 -1.54 -19.38
CA LEU A 62 -17.30 -0.71 -20.27
C LEU A 62 -18.03 0.62 -20.55
N PRO A 63 -17.32 1.73 -20.85
CA PRO A 63 -17.95 2.98 -21.24
C PRO A 63 -18.90 2.80 -22.43
N PRO A 64 -20.05 3.51 -22.46
CA PRO A 64 -21.09 3.27 -23.45
C PRO A 64 -20.59 3.50 -24.88
N LEU A 65 -21.12 2.70 -25.81
CA LEU A 65 -21.10 3.01 -27.24
C LEU A 65 -22.18 4.08 -27.48
N VAL A 66 -21.80 5.23 -28.03
CA VAL A 66 -22.74 6.33 -28.28
C VAL A 66 -23.10 6.36 -29.75
N LEU A 67 -24.41 6.24 -30.03
CA LEU A 67 -25.04 6.35 -31.34
C LEU A 67 -25.78 7.69 -31.40
N ASN A 68 -25.30 8.63 -32.20
CA ASN A 68 -26.07 9.85 -32.51
C ASN A 68 -26.80 9.62 -33.83
N PHE A 69 -28.06 10.01 -33.92
CA PHE A 69 -28.87 9.87 -35.14
C PHE A 69 -29.73 11.09 -35.44
N GLU A 70 -30.05 11.28 -36.72
CA GLU A 70 -31.01 12.25 -37.25
C GLU A 70 -31.91 11.54 -38.27
N LEU A 71 -33.21 11.76 -38.19
CA LEU A 71 -34.24 11.16 -39.04
C LEU A 71 -34.56 12.09 -40.22
N PRO A 72 -34.33 11.66 -41.49
CA PRO A 72 -34.78 12.41 -42.66
C PRO A 72 -36.31 12.49 -42.75
N ALA A 73 -36.83 13.45 -43.52
CA ALA A 73 -38.28 13.62 -43.70
C ALA A 73 -38.98 12.41 -44.37
N ASP A 74 -38.23 11.60 -45.12
CA ASP A 74 -38.71 10.46 -45.92
C ASP A 74 -38.34 9.08 -45.30
N TYR A 75 -38.03 9.04 -44.00
CA TYR A 75 -37.87 7.82 -43.18
C TYR A 75 -39.18 7.51 -42.44
N PRO A 76 -39.62 6.24 -42.31
CA PRO A 76 -38.95 5.02 -42.75
C PRO A 76 -39.25 4.57 -44.20
N SER A 77 -40.03 5.31 -44.99
CA SER A 77 -40.46 4.83 -46.31
C SER A 77 -39.35 4.68 -47.35
N THR A 78 -38.32 5.54 -47.36
CA THR A 78 -37.33 5.57 -48.48
C THR A 78 -35.87 5.81 -48.08
N LEU A 79 -35.60 6.50 -46.97
CA LEU A 79 -34.25 6.82 -46.50
C LEU A 79 -34.01 6.23 -45.10
N SER A 80 -32.76 5.85 -44.81
CA SER A 80 -32.34 5.42 -43.47
C SER A 80 -32.07 6.62 -42.54
N PRO A 81 -32.01 6.41 -41.21
CA PRO A 81 -31.47 7.40 -40.29
C PRO A 81 -30.03 7.77 -40.63
N ILE A 82 -29.70 9.05 -40.60
CA ILE A 82 -28.31 9.53 -40.65
C ILE A 82 -27.71 9.29 -39.27
N PHE A 83 -26.59 8.59 -39.15
CA PHE A 83 -26.02 8.27 -37.84
C PHE A 83 -24.49 8.37 -37.77
N THR A 84 -23.99 8.50 -36.54
CA THR A 84 -22.57 8.35 -36.20
C THR A 84 -22.38 7.47 -34.98
N LEU A 85 -21.34 6.63 -35.01
CA LEU A 85 -20.95 5.76 -33.89
C LEU A 85 -19.68 6.26 -33.24
N SER A 86 -19.65 6.29 -31.91
CA SER A 86 -18.47 6.68 -31.15
C SER A 86 -18.25 5.82 -29.90
N SER A 87 -17.00 5.41 -29.68
CA SER A 87 -16.58 4.60 -28.53
C SER A 87 -15.18 5.02 -28.06
N LYS A 88 -14.92 4.83 -26.76
CA LYS A 88 -13.61 5.08 -26.13
C LYS A 88 -12.68 3.87 -26.20
N TRP A 89 -13.22 2.66 -26.34
CA TRP A 89 -12.48 1.39 -26.20
C TRP A 89 -12.40 0.56 -27.47
N MET A 90 -13.18 0.87 -28.50
CA MET A 90 -13.20 0.18 -29.78
C MET A 90 -12.28 0.84 -30.82
N THR A 91 -11.76 0.04 -31.76
CA THR A 91 -11.02 0.57 -32.91
C THR A 91 -11.96 1.13 -34.00
N ARG A 92 -11.47 2.05 -34.84
CA ARG A 92 -12.24 2.52 -36.01
C ARG A 92 -12.63 1.39 -36.97
N ALA A 93 -11.82 0.33 -37.06
CA ALA A 93 -12.13 -0.83 -37.90
C ALA A 93 -13.35 -1.59 -37.37
N GLN A 94 -13.40 -1.86 -36.06
CA GLN A 94 -14.56 -2.49 -35.41
C GLN A 94 -15.82 -1.63 -35.54
N MET A 95 -15.73 -0.32 -35.26
CA MET A 95 -16.87 0.59 -35.45
C MET A 95 -17.32 0.68 -36.92
N SER A 96 -16.40 0.58 -37.88
CA SER A 96 -16.74 0.55 -39.33
C SER A 96 -17.45 -0.74 -39.74
N SER A 97 -17.19 -1.86 -39.05
CA SER A 97 -17.94 -3.10 -39.23
C SER A 97 -19.34 -3.00 -38.64
N LEU A 98 -19.49 -2.35 -37.47
CA LEU A 98 -20.82 -2.07 -36.92
C LEU A 98 -21.65 -1.15 -37.83
N CYS A 99 -21.07 -0.05 -38.34
CA CYS A 99 -21.79 0.84 -39.27
C CYS A 99 -22.38 0.07 -40.45
N ARG A 100 -21.58 -0.81 -41.08
CA ARG A 100 -22.04 -1.68 -42.17
C ARG A 100 -23.16 -2.63 -41.74
N ARG A 101 -23.06 -3.26 -40.56
CA ARG A 101 -24.13 -4.17 -40.09
C ARG A 101 -25.43 -3.42 -39.76
N LEU A 102 -25.35 -2.16 -39.31
CA LEU A 102 -26.53 -1.30 -39.14
C LEU A 102 -27.17 -0.94 -40.49
N ASP A 103 -26.35 -0.68 -41.52
CA ASP A 103 -26.84 -0.49 -42.90
C ASP A 103 -27.50 -1.77 -43.44
N ASP A 104 -26.88 -2.94 -43.26
CA ASP A 104 -27.45 -4.24 -43.66
C ASP A 104 -28.80 -4.49 -42.97
N LEU A 105 -28.89 -4.23 -41.66
CA LEU A 105 -30.14 -4.36 -40.89
C LEU A 105 -31.24 -3.40 -41.38
N TRP A 106 -30.87 -2.21 -41.87
CA TRP A 106 -31.81 -1.32 -42.53
C TRP A 106 -32.26 -1.87 -43.89
N GLU A 107 -31.35 -2.37 -44.72
CA GLU A 107 -31.69 -2.99 -46.01
C GLU A 107 -32.61 -4.22 -45.86
N GLU A 108 -32.41 -5.00 -44.79
CA GLU A 108 -33.28 -6.13 -44.40
C GLU A 108 -34.71 -5.69 -43.98
N ASN A 109 -34.92 -4.43 -43.57
CA ASN A 109 -36.15 -3.93 -42.93
C ASN A 109 -36.69 -2.61 -43.55
N GLN A 110 -36.43 -2.35 -44.83
CA GLN A 110 -36.87 -1.11 -45.51
C GLN A 110 -38.39 -0.91 -45.41
N GLY A 111 -38.82 0.33 -45.15
CA GLY A 111 -40.23 0.69 -44.94
C GLY A 111 -40.71 0.56 -43.49
N CYS A 112 -39.86 0.08 -42.57
CA CYS A 112 -40.15 -0.05 -41.14
C CYS A 112 -39.23 0.83 -40.28
N VAL A 113 -39.71 1.18 -39.09
CA VAL A 113 -38.90 1.82 -38.04
C VAL A 113 -37.78 0.88 -37.56
N ILE A 114 -36.59 1.40 -37.26
CA ILE A 114 -35.35 0.60 -37.14
C ILE A 114 -34.49 0.89 -35.90
N LEU A 115 -34.69 2.00 -35.19
CA LEU A 115 -33.84 2.41 -34.07
C LEU A 115 -33.87 1.37 -32.94
N PHE A 116 -35.03 0.79 -32.63
CA PHE A 116 -35.14 -0.28 -31.64
C PHE A 116 -34.31 -1.52 -32.03
N THR A 117 -34.39 -1.94 -33.30
CA THR A 117 -33.62 -3.08 -33.84
C THR A 117 -32.12 -2.81 -33.79
N TRP A 118 -31.69 -1.59 -34.12
CA TRP A 118 -30.30 -1.16 -33.98
C TRP A 118 -29.84 -1.17 -32.52
N ILE A 119 -30.66 -0.69 -31.58
CA ILE A 119 -30.35 -0.72 -30.15
C ILE A 119 -30.20 -2.15 -29.65
N GLN A 120 -31.12 -3.05 -30.01
CA GLN A 120 -31.09 -4.45 -29.58
C GLN A 120 -29.83 -5.15 -30.10
N PHE A 121 -29.57 -5.09 -31.42
CA PHE A 121 -28.35 -5.64 -32.02
C PHE A 121 -27.09 -5.09 -31.35
N LEU A 122 -27.06 -3.77 -31.09
CA LEU A 122 -25.88 -3.15 -30.47
C LEU A 122 -25.69 -3.54 -29.01
N LYS A 123 -26.75 -3.69 -28.20
CA LYS A 123 -26.64 -4.12 -26.78
C LYS A 123 -26.31 -5.61 -26.64
N GLU A 124 -26.97 -6.48 -27.41
CA GLU A 124 -26.98 -7.93 -27.21
C GLU A 124 -25.97 -8.68 -28.12
N GLU A 125 -25.82 -8.30 -29.39
CA GLU A 125 -25.07 -9.09 -30.39
C GLU A 125 -23.73 -8.49 -30.81
N ALA A 126 -23.48 -7.19 -30.57
CA ALA A 126 -22.32 -6.49 -31.13
C ALA A 126 -20.95 -7.06 -30.68
N LEU A 127 -20.84 -7.60 -29.46
CA LEU A 127 -19.60 -8.19 -28.96
C LEU A 127 -19.26 -9.48 -29.70
N ASP A 128 -20.25 -10.37 -29.88
CA ASP A 128 -20.11 -11.63 -30.60
C ASP A 128 -19.87 -11.38 -32.10
N PHE A 129 -20.61 -10.47 -32.72
CA PHE A 129 -20.43 -10.06 -34.12
C PHE A 129 -19.01 -9.55 -34.40
N LEU A 130 -18.43 -8.80 -33.46
CA LEU A 130 -17.06 -8.28 -33.58
C LEU A 130 -15.97 -9.27 -33.12
N GLY A 131 -16.35 -10.45 -32.62
CA GLY A 131 -15.43 -11.44 -32.08
C GLY A 131 -14.62 -10.93 -30.87
N ILE A 132 -15.18 -10.02 -30.07
CA ILE A 132 -14.51 -9.42 -28.92
C ILE A 132 -14.60 -10.39 -27.74
N GLN A 133 -13.59 -11.25 -27.62
CA GLN A 133 -13.47 -12.22 -26.53
C GLN A 133 -12.61 -11.70 -25.38
N SER A 134 -12.86 -12.23 -24.17
CA SER A 134 -12.01 -12.01 -23.01
C SER A 134 -10.66 -12.73 -23.21
N PRO A 135 -9.50 -12.07 -23.03
CA PRO A 135 -9.31 -10.68 -22.60
C PRO A 135 -9.26 -9.66 -23.75
N LEU A 136 -9.87 -8.49 -23.54
CA LEU A 136 -9.77 -7.33 -24.42
C LEU A 136 -8.36 -6.72 -24.38
N GLU A 137 -7.67 -6.68 -25.52
CA GLU A 137 -6.35 -6.05 -25.63
C GLU A 137 -6.44 -4.51 -25.78
N VAL A 138 -5.85 -3.79 -24.83
CA VAL A 138 -5.77 -2.31 -24.83
C VAL A 138 -4.34 -1.83 -25.07
N ILE A 139 -4.17 -0.89 -26.01
CA ILE A 139 -2.87 -0.33 -26.40
C ILE A 139 -2.54 0.93 -25.59
N ARG A 140 -1.41 0.93 -24.86
CA ARG A 140 -0.90 2.13 -24.14
C ARG A 140 -0.59 3.30 -25.07
N GLY A 141 -0.79 4.52 -24.57
CA GLY A 141 -0.39 5.75 -25.25
C GLY A 141 1.14 5.83 -25.36
N GLY A 142 1.67 5.76 -26.59
CA GLY A 142 3.11 5.69 -26.82
C GLY A 142 3.83 7.01 -26.56
N SER A 143 4.44 7.15 -25.37
CA SER A 143 5.52 8.14 -25.15
C SER A 143 6.66 7.90 -26.15
N LYS A 144 6.93 8.89 -27.02
CA LYS A 144 8.07 8.82 -27.95
C LYS A 144 9.40 8.93 -27.17
N ALA A 145 9.99 7.79 -26.85
CA ALA A 145 11.41 7.72 -26.49
C ALA A 145 12.26 8.04 -27.73
N GLY A 146 12.65 9.31 -27.88
CA GLY A 146 13.52 9.78 -28.95
C GLY A 146 14.96 9.29 -28.77
N GLY A 147 15.24 8.07 -29.23
CA GLY A 147 16.60 7.51 -29.31
C GLY A 147 17.42 8.17 -30.44
N GLY A 148 17.82 9.42 -30.25
CA GLY A 148 18.74 10.12 -31.14
C GLY A 148 20.20 9.81 -30.81
N GLU A 149 20.89 9.11 -31.69
CA GLU A 149 22.30 8.72 -31.52
C GLU A 149 23.22 9.94 -31.36
N ARG A 150 23.98 9.99 -30.25
CA ARG A 150 25.04 10.98 -30.06
C ARG A 150 26.28 10.62 -30.90
N ARG A 151 26.37 11.13 -32.13
CA ARG A 151 27.64 11.21 -32.87
C ARG A 151 28.30 12.56 -32.65
N LYS A 152 29.52 12.55 -32.11
CA LYS A 152 30.36 13.72 -31.85
C LYS A 152 30.77 14.41 -33.17
N THR A 153 30.64 15.73 -33.25
CA THR A 153 31.63 16.66 -33.86
C THR A 153 31.24 18.12 -33.57
N ASP A 154 32.01 18.80 -32.74
CA ASP A 154 32.13 20.27 -32.71
C ASP A 154 33.39 20.68 -33.53
N PRO A 155 33.65 21.97 -33.83
CA PRO A 155 32.94 22.70 -34.87
C PRO A 155 33.90 23.41 -35.85
N ALA A 156 33.42 23.83 -37.02
CA ALA A 156 34.13 24.78 -37.88
C ALA A 156 33.15 25.77 -38.50
N ALA A 157 33.43 27.06 -38.30
CA ALA A 157 32.58 28.14 -38.76
C ALA A 157 32.84 28.50 -40.22
N THR A 158 31.80 28.96 -40.92
CA THR A 158 31.97 29.82 -42.09
C THR A 158 31.01 31.00 -41.98
N ALA A 159 31.54 32.21 -42.10
CA ALA A 159 30.75 33.42 -42.16
C ALA A 159 30.06 33.58 -43.54
N LEU A 160 28.93 34.29 -43.54
CA LEU A 160 28.53 35.34 -44.49
C LEU A 160 29.44 35.45 -45.74
N THR A 161 28.96 35.36 -46.99
CA THR A 161 28.08 36.38 -47.61
C THR A 161 27.49 35.97 -48.97
N GLN A 162 26.34 36.58 -49.27
CA GLN A 162 25.74 36.94 -50.58
C GLN A 162 26.57 36.75 -51.88
N SER A 163 25.91 36.30 -52.96
CA SER A 163 25.51 37.12 -54.13
C SER A 163 25.55 36.38 -55.49
N GLY A 164 24.50 36.58 -56.30
CA GLY A 164 24.43 36.42 -57.78
C GLY A 164 24.81 35.08 -58.44
N SER A 165 24.48 34.83 -59.72
CA SER A 165 23.46 35.39 -60.62
C SER A 165 23.56 34.67 -61.98
N HIS A 166 22.43 34.46 -62.68
CA HIS A 166 22.33 34.03 -64.09
C HIS A 166 22.91 32.62 -64.45
N SER A 167 22.59 31.99 -65.59
CA SER A 167 21.38 31.95 -66.46
C SER A 167 21.65 30.94 -67.61
N GLU A 168 20.63 30.62 -68.41
CA GLU A 168 20.71 30.00 -69.76
C GLU A 168 20.98 28.47 -69.79
N ASN A 169 20.01 27.65 -70.25
CA ASN A 169 19.78 27.17 -71.64
C ASN A 169 20.95 26.30 -72.18
N ALA A 170 20.78 25.15 -72.86
CA ALA A 170 19.61 24.35 -73.28
C ALA A 170 20.06 22.85 -73.39
N GLU A 171 19.42 21.86 -74.03
CA GLU A 171 18.29 21.81 -74.98
C GLU A 171 17.60 20.40 -75.00
N GLU A 172 16.93 20.04 -76.10
CA GLU A 172 16.13 18.85 -76.40
C GLU A 172 16.85 17.47 -76.43
N LYS A 173 16.13 16.37 -76.08
CA LYS A 173 15.46 15.50 -77.09
C LYS A 173 14.53 14.41 -76.55
N LYS A 174 13.38 14.28 -77.22
CA LYS A 174 12.36 13.22 -77.06
C LYS A 174 12.88 11.83 -77.47
N ARG A 175 12.26 10.78 -76.92
CA ARG A 175 11.71 9.64 -77.70
C ARG A 175 10.77 8.76 -76.87
N ASP A 176 9.51 8.71 -77.28
CA ASP A 176 8.53 7.70 -76.86
C ASP A 176 8.83 6.31 -77.45
N ALA A 177 8.57 5.26 -76.68
CA ALA A 177 8.20 3.93 -77.18
C ALA A 177 7.29 3.23 -76.14
N LYS A 178 6.33 2.43 -76.60
CA LYS A 178 5.13 1.99 -75.86
C LYS A 178 5.00 0.45 -75.93
N LYS A 179 4.17 -0.12 -75.03
CA LYS A 179 3.71 -1.54 -74.98
C LYS A 179 4.76 -2.59 -74.52
N GLU A 180 4.42 -3.69 -73.81
CA GLU A 180 3.11 -4.18 -73.34
C GLU A 180 3.21 -5.13 -72.11
N LYS A 181 2.16 -5.14 -71.28
CA LYS A 181 1.66 -6.22 -70.39
C LYS A 181 2.61 -7.13 -69.58
N SER A 182 2.39 -7.11 -68.25
CA SER A 182 1.97 -8.31 -67.50
C SER A 182 1.07 -7.92 -66.30
N GLU A 183 0.07 -8.75 -66.01
CA GLU A 183 -0.90 -8.56 -64.93
C GLU A 183 -0.47 -9.34 -63.68
N ALA A 184 -0.58 -8.77 -62.47
CA ALA A 184 -0.86 -9.51 -61.24
C ALA A 184 -1.22 -8.59 -60.04
N GLN A 185 -2.50 -8.69 -59.62
CA GLN A 185 -2.99 -8.68 -58.24
C GLN A 185 -2.81 -7.43 -57.35
N SER A 186 -3.94 -6.75 -57.18
CA SER A 186 -4.26 -5.76 -56.16
C SER A 186 -4.36 -6.34 -54.74
N THR A 187 -4.05 -5.52 -53.74
CA THR A 187 -4.54 -5.66 -52.36
C THR A 187 -5.35 -4.41 -51.98
N PRO A 188 -6.56 -4.54 -51.39
CA PRO A 188 -7.40 -3.39 -51.08
C PRO A 188 -6.96 -2.71 -49.79
N SER A 189 -6.70 -1.39 -49.84
CA SER A 189 -6.60 -0.57 -48.64
C SER A 189 -7.98 -0.40 -48.02
N SER A 190 -8.16 -0.82 -46.77
CA SER A 190 -9.44 -0.71 -46.06
C SER A 190 -9.82 0.75 -45.82
N GLN A 191 -10.78 1.26 -46.59
CA GLN A 191 -11.43 2.52 -46.31
C GLN A 191 -12.22 2.39 -44.99
N LEU A 192 -11.89 3.25 -44.02
CA LEU A 192 -12.61 3.35 -42.76
C LEU A 192 -13.86 4.22 -42.96
N ASP A 193 -14.95 3.86 -42.28
CA ASP A 193 -16.23 4.54 -42.45
C ASP A 193 -16.19 5.97 -41.85
N PRO A 194 -16.56 7.02 -42.59
CA PRO A 194 -16.52 8.40 -42.12
C PRO A 194 -17.45 8.68 -40.93
N ARG A 195 -18.47 7.84 -40.68
CA ARG A 195 -19.40 7.94 -39.54
C ARG A 195 -18.76 7.51 -38.20
N THR A 196 -17.52 7.01 -38.22
CA THR A 196 -16.83 6.51 -37.01
C THR A 196 -16.03 7.60 -36.29
N VAL A 197 -16.58 8.10 -35.18
CA VAL A 197 -15.94 9.12 -34.34
C VAL A 197 -15.14 8.44 -33.22
N LEU A 198 -13.82 8.49 -33.32
CA LEU A 198 -12.94 7.98 -32.27
C LEU A 198 -12.76 9.06 -31.19
N LEU A 199 -13.42 8.92 -30.03
CA LEU A 199 -13.34 9.84 -28.87
C LEU A 199 -12.00 9.76 -28.10
N ARG A 200 -10.95 9.25 -28.74
CA ARG A 200 -9.65 8.99 -28.12
C ARG A 200 -8.76 10.23 -28.20
N ASP A 201 -8.35 10.75 -27.04
CA ASP A 201 -7.13 11.57 -26.97
C ASP A 201 -5.92 10.68 -27.32
N PRO A 202 -5.13 11.02 -28.36
CA PRO A 202 -3.94 10.26 -28.76
C PRO A 202 -2.89 10.07 -27.65
N HIS A 203 -2.93 10.89 -26.59
CA HIS A 203 -1.97 10.91 -25.50
C HIS A 203 -2.47 10.30 -24.18
N ALA A 204 -3.77 10.03 -24.05
CA ALA A 204 -4.32 9.47 -22.82
C ALA A 204 -4.17 7.94 -22.76
N ASP A 205 -3.75 7.43 -21.59
CA ASP A 205 -3.83 5.99 -21.32
C ASP A 205 -5.30 5.58 -21.12
N LEU A 206 -5.70 4.52 -21.85
CA LEU A 206 -7.07 4.03 -21.86
C LEU A 206 -7.39 3.16 -20.65
N LEU A 207 -6.42 2.40 -20.11
CA LEU A 207 -6.69 1.48 -18.99
C LEU A 207 -7.28 2.19 -17.76
N PRO A 208 -6.73 3.31 -17.23
CA PRO A 208 -7.31 3.99 -16.08
C PRO A 208 -8.78 4.38 -16.33
N GLN A 209 -9.08 4.97 -17.48
CA GLN A 209 -10.45 5.39 -17.84
C GLN A 209 -11.47 4.24 -17.88
N LEU A 210 -11.03 3.02 -18.20
CA LEU A 210 -11.90 1.83 -18.17
C LEU A 210 -12.11 1.32 -16.75
N LEU A 211 -11.08 1.32 -15.91
CA LEU A 211 -11.17 0.89 -14.51
C LEU A 211 -11.95 1.89 -13.67
N ASP A 212 -11.72 3.19 -13.86
CA ASP A 212 -12.45 4.27 -13.19
C ASP A 212 -13.95 4.22 -13.54
N PHE A 213 -14.29 3.90 -14.80
CA PHE A 213 -15.68 3.72 -15.23
C PHE A 213 -16.31 2.44 -14.67
N ASP A 214 -15.61 1.30 -14.68
CA ASP A 214 -16.08 0.07 -14.05
C ASP A 214 -16.37 0.27 -12.56
N GLU A 215 -15.46 0.89 -11.82
CA GLU A 215 -15.67 1.16 -10.40
C GLU A 215 -16.83 2.13 -10.17
N ALA A 216 -16.96 3.19 -10.97
CA ALA A 216 -18.09 4.13 -10.87
C ALA A 216 -19.44 3.45 -11.14
N GLN A 217 -19.53 2.59 -12.16
CA GLN A 217 -20.78 1.86 -12.46
C GLN A 217 -21.10 0.79 -11.41
N ARG A 218 -20.08 0.06 -10.92
CA ARG A 218 -20.26 -0.87 -9.79
C ARG A 218 -20.71 -0.15 -8.53
N GLN A 219 -20.25 1.09 -8.31
CA GLN A 219 -20.73 1.92 -7.21
C GLN A 219 -22.17 2.40 -7.45
N LYS A 220 -22.55 2.86 -8.65
CA LYS A 220 -23.97 3.17 -9.00
C LYS A 220 -24.90 1.99 -8.73
N VAL A 221 -24.53 0.79 -9.21
CA VAL A 221 -25.31 -0.46 -9.06
C VAL A 221 -25.33 -0.95 -7.61
N PHE A 222 -24.31 -0.64 -6.81
CA PHE A 222 -24.36 -0.85 -5.37
C PHE A 222 -25.30 0.15 -4.70
N ASP A 223 -25.17 1.44 -5.03
CA ASP A 223 -25.88 2.54 -4.38
C ASP A 223 -27.41 2.48 -4.54
N SER A 224 -27.89 1.91 -5.65
CA SER A 224 -29.31 1.66 -5.94
C SER A 224 -29.89 0.41 -5.30
N LYS A 225 -29.05 -0.56 -4.88
CA LYS A 225 -29.50 -1.80 -4.23
C LYS A 225 -29.79 -1.59 -2.74
N VAL A 226 -30.74 -2.38 -2.20
CA VAL A 226 -31.06 -2.40 -0.78
C VAL A 226 -30.27 -3.49 -0.08
N PHE A 227 -29.69 -3.17 1.08
CA PHE A 227 -28.92 -4.09 1.92
C PHE A 227 -29.43 -4.01 3.37
N CYS A 228 -29.48 -5.15 4.06
CA CYS A 228 -29.73 -5.20 5.50
C CYS A 228 -28.41 -5.11 6.26
N CYS A 229 -28.29 -4.17 7.20
CA CYS A 229 -27.07 -4.00 7.99
C CYS A 229 -26.98 -5.03 9.12
N GLY A 230 -25.90 -5.83 9.18
CA GLY A 230 -25.69 -6.85 10.21
C GLY A 230 -25.48 -6.37 11.66
N ILE A 231 -25.52 -5.04 11.92
CA ILE A 231 -25.39 -4.46 13.27
C ILE A 231 -26.75 -4.00 13.80
N CYS A 232 -27.49 -3.20 13.02
CA CYS A 232 -28.79 -2.66 13.42
C CYS A 232 -29.99 -3.42 12.84
N PHE A 233 -29.77 -4.36 11.92
CA PHE A 233 -30.79 -5.15 11.22
C PHE A 233 -31.84 -4.31 10.47
N VAL A 234 -31.46 -3.10 10.05
CA VAL A 234 -32.30 -2.20 9.25
C VAL A 234 -31.86 -2.23 7.79
N GLU A 235 -32.84 -2.29 6.89
CA GLU A 235 -32.65 -2.15 5.44
C GLU A 235 -32.30 -0.70 5.06
N LYS A 236 -31.28 -0.55 4.21
CA LYS A 236 -30.77 0.73 3.71
C LYS A 236 -30.34 0.59 2.25
N LEU A 237 -30.46 1.67 1.48
CA LEU A 237 -29.85 1.76 0.15
C LEU A 237 -28.32 1.70 0.26
N GLY A 238 -27.64 1.16 -0.75
CA GLY A 238 -26.18 1.05 -0.80
C GLY A 238 -25.47 2.40 -0.61
N SER A 239 -26.08 3.50 -1.09
CA SER A 239 -25.59 4.87 -0.90
C SER A 239 -25.45 5.26 0.59
N MET A 240 -26.20 4.61 1.48
CA MET A 240 -26.16 4.76 2.94
C MET A 240 -25.39 3.62 3.65
N CYS A 241 -24.70 2.78 2.88
CA CYS A 241 -23.92 1.64 3.35
C CYS A 241 -22.43 1.74 3.00
N LEU A 242 -21.63 0.98 3.72
CA LEU A 242 -20.23 0.72 3.49
C LEU A 242 -20.08 -0.76 3.13
N CYS A 243 -19.34 -1.07 2.07
CA CYS A 243 -18.99 -2.43 1.68
C CYS A 243 -17.46 -2.63 1.81
N PHE A 244 -17.06 -3.68 2.52
CA PHE A 244 -15.65 -4.09 2.60
C PHE A 244 -15.26 -4.87 1.33
N LYS A 245 -14.41 -4.30 0.47
CA LYS A 245 -14.07 -4.89 -0.84
C LYS A 245 -13.43 -6.29 -0.73
N GLU A 246 -12.72 -6.58 0.36
CA GLU A 246 -12.04 -7.87 0.60
C GLU A 246 -12.99 -9.03 0.98
N CYS A 247 -14.08 -8.74 1.70
CA CYS A 247 -14.98 -9.76 2.26
C CYS A 247 -16.46 -9.60 1.86
N GLN A 248 -16.79 -8.54 1.11
CA GLN A 248 -18.13 -8.19 0.61
C GLN A 248 -19.22 -7.96 1.67
N HIS A 249 -18.86 -7.90 2.97
CA HIS A 249 -19.80 -7.58 4.04
C HIS A 249 -20.24 -6.11 3.97
N VAL A 250 -21.54 -5.88 4.22
CA VAL A 250 -22.21 -4.57 4.07
C VAL A 250 -22.84 -4.12 5.38
N TYR A 251 -22.53 -2.90 5.80
CA TYR A 251 -23.07 -2.28 7.01
C TYR A 251 -23.49 -0.84 6.74
N CYS A 252 -24.48 -0.31 7.46
CA CYS A 252 -24.88 1.08 7.26
C CYS A 252 -23.78 2.05 7.78
N LYS A 253 -23.64 3.20 7.11
CA LYS A 253 -22.60 4.20 7.41
C LYS A 253 -22.68 4.70 8.86
N ALA A 254 -23.88 4.79 9.44
CA ALA A 254 -24.08 5.20 10.83
C ALA A 254 -23.44 4.24 11.83
N CYS A 255 -23.75 2.93 11.76
CA CYS A 255 -23.15 1.94 12.66
C CYS A 255 -21.63 1.82 12.48
N MET A 256 -21.13 1.92 11.24
CA MET A 256 -19.69 1.92 10.99
C MET A 256 -18.98 3.16 11.54
N THR A 257 -19.65 4.32 11.52
CA THR A 257 -19.13 5.55 12.13
C THR A 257 -18.97 5.38 13.64
N GLU A 258 -20.01 4.92 14.34
CA GLU A 258 -19.95 4.66 15.79
C GLU A 258 -18.86 3.63 16.14
N TYR A 259 -18.79 2.53 15.39
CA TYR A 259 -17.78 1.50 15.56
C TYR A 259 -16.34 2.04 15.41
N PHE A 260 -16.04 2.79 14.34
CA PHE A 260 -14.73 3.38 14.14
C PHE A 260 -14.40 4.44 15.20
N GLN A 261 -15.37 5.28 15.60
CA GLN A 261 -15.18 6.27 16.65
C GLN A 261 -14.78 5.61 17.99
N ILE A 262 -15.39 4.49 18.35
CA ILE A 262 -15.06 3.72 19.57
C ILE A 262 -13.64 3.14 19.45
N GLN A 263 -13.34 2.39 18.38
CA GLN A 263 -12.02 1.75 18.23
C GLN A 263 -10.86 2.76 18.19
N ILE A 264 -11.03 3.92 17.53
CA ILE A 264 -10.03 5.00 17.48
C ILE A 264 -9.86 5.69 18.84
N ARG A 265 -10.95 5.81 19.62
CA ARG A 265 -10.92 6.36 20.99
C ARG A 265 -10.19 5.42 21.95
N ASP A 266 -10.48 4.13 21.88
CA ASP A 266 -9.86 3.09 22.71
C ASP A 266 -8.40 2.79 22.28
N GLY A 267 -7.96 3.32 21.14
CA GLY A 267 -6.58 3.24 20.63
C GLY A 267 -6.28 2.00 19.78
N ASN A 268 -7.29 1.17 19.50
CA ASN A 268 -7.16 -0.10 18.81
C ASN A 268 -7.17 0.07 17.27
N VAL A 269 -6.24 0.86 16.74
CA VAL A 269 -6.21 1.23 15.30
C VAL A 269 -5.65 0.15 14.38
N GLN A 270 -4.90 -0.83 14.91
CA GLN A 270 -4.42 -1.99 14.15
C GLN A 270 -5.55 -2.93 13.73
N CYS A 271 -6.73 -2.80 14.34
CA CYS A 271 -7.84 -3.74 14.25
C CYS A 271 -9.16 -3.05 13.88
N LEU A 272 -9.15 -2.08 12.95
CA LEU A 272 -10.37 -1.60 12.29
C LEU A 272 -10.87 -2.66 11.29
N ASN A 273 -11.23 -3.81 11.84
CA ASN A 273 -11.65 -5.00 11.11
C ASN A 273 -13.12 -4.90 10.72
N CYS A 274 -13.53 -5.71 9.76
CA CYS A 274 -14.94 -6.03 9.55
C CYS A 274 -15.58 -6.56 10.86
N PRO A 275 -16.75 -6.04 11.28
CA PRO A 275 -17.47 -6.52 12.47
C PRO A 275 -17.90 -7.99 12.45
N GLU A 276 -17.90 -8.65 11.28
CA GLU A 276 -18.32 -10.04 11.13
C GLU A 276 -17.43 -11.03 11.90
N PRO A 277 -17.99 -11.97 12.67
CA PRO A 277 -17.22 -12.99 13.38
C PRO A 277 -16.33 -13.81 12.45
N LYS A 278 -15.06 -13.99 12.84
CA LYS A 278 -14.00 -14.70 12.08
C LYS A 278 -13.55 -14.00 10.79
N CYS A 279 -14.04 -12.80 10.48
CA CYS A 279 -13.52 -12.01 9.39
C CYS A 279 -12.29 -11.20 9.84
N THR A 280 -11.26 -11.15 9.00
CA THR A 280 -10.00 -10.43 9.26
C THR A 280 -9.72 -9.36 8.21
N SER A 281 -10.71 -8.98 7.41
CA SER A 281 -10.57 -7.90 6.43
C SER A 281 -10.48 -6.55 7.14
N LEU A 282 -9.67 -5.66 6.58
CA LEU A 282 -9.38 -4.35 7.15
C LEU A 282 -10.18 -3.25 6.45
N ALA A 283 -10.59 -2.24 7.22
CA ALA A 283 -11.10 -0.99 6.67
C ALA A 283 -9.94 -0.21 6.03
N THR A 284 -10.13 0.24 4.78
CA THR A 284 -9.12 1.09 4.13
C THR A 284 -9.12 2.50 4.75
N PRO A 285 -7.97 3.22 4.81
CA PRO A 285 -7.91 4.57 5.36
C PRO A 285 -8.89 5.55 4.71
N LEU A 286 -9.21 5.35 3.42
CA LEU A 286 -10.21 6.16 2.71
C LEU A 286 -11.62 5.94 3.25
N GLN A 287 -12.01 4.69 3.54
CA GLN A 287 -13.31 4.37 4.14
C GLN A 287 -13.44 4.92 5.56
N VAL A 288 -12.35 4.92 6.34
CA VAL A 288 -12.32 5.56 7.66
C VAL A 288 -12.51 7.07 7.52
N LYS A 289 -11.75 7.73 6.63
CA LYS A 289 -11.84 9.18 6.37
C LYS A 289 -13.23 9.63 5.87
N GLN A 290 -13.96 8.77 5.17
CA GLN A 290 -15.32 9.06 4.70
C GLN A 290 -16.38 9.05 5.82
N LEU A 291 -16.08 8.49 6.99
CA LEU A 291 -17.05 8.26 8.07
C LEU A 291 -16.72 8.99 9.37
N VAL A 292 -15.45 9.18 9.72
CA VAL A 292 -15.06 9.95 10.91
C VAL A 292 -14.69 11.40 10.55
N ASP A 293 -14.70 12.29 11.54
CA ASP A 293 -14.29 13.68 11.37
C ASP A 293 -12.77 13.82 11.23
N ASP A 294 -12.31 15.00 10.78
CA ASP A 294 -10.88 15.26 10.55
C ASP A 294 -10.04 15.12 11.84
N GLU A 295 -10.61 15.39 13.02
CA GLU A 295 -9.91 15.24 14.31
C GLU A 295 -9.68 13.77 14.69
N LEU A 296 -10.70 12.92 14.59
CA LEU A 296 -10.53 11.48 14.83
C LEU A 296 -9.73 10.81 13.72
N PHE A 297 -9.85 11.28 12.47
CA PHE A 297 -8.99 10.80 11.38
C PHE A 297 -7.51 11.15 11.63
N ALA A 298 -7.20 12.38 12.07
CA ALA A 298 -5.84 12.78 12.42
C ALA A 298 -5.31 12.12 13.71
N ARG A 299 -6.19 11.54 14.56
CA ARG A 299 -5.81 10.63 15.65
C ARG A 299 -5.52 9.22 15.11
N TYR A 300 -6.40 8.69 14.26
CA TYR A 300 -6.24 7.39 13.61
C TYR A 300 -4.94 7.31 12.81
N ASP A 301 -4.67 8.26 11.91
CA ASP A 301 -3.48 8.31 11.07
C ASP A 301 -2.19 8.33 11.91
N ARG A 302 -2.19 9.12 12.99
CA ARG A 302 -1.05 9.23 13.91
C ARG A 302 -0.79 7.95 14.69
N LEU A 303 -1.86 7.30 15.17
CA LEU A 303 -1.77 6.02 15.87
C LEU A 303 -1.37 4.88 14.91
N LEU A 304 -1.88 4.89 13.67
CA LEU A 304 -1.54 3.92 12.63
C LEU A 304 -0.05 4.03 12.28
N LEU A 305 0.42 5.25 12.01
CA LEU A 305 1.83 5.54 11.79
C LEU A 305 2.70 5.10 12.98
N GLN A 306 2.32 5.46 14.20
CA GLN A 306 3.06 5.05 15.40
C GLN A 306 3.14 3.52 15.50
N SER A 307 2.01 2.83 15.33
CA SER A 307 1.91 1.37 15.31
C SER A 307 2.84 0.74 14.25
N THR A 308 2.83 1.26 13.02
CA THR A 308 3.70 0.74 11.93
C THR A 308 5.18 0.97 12.24
N LEU A 309 5.53 2.10 12.85
CA LEU A 309 6.89 2.41 13.29
C LEU A 309 7.34 1.56 14.49
N ASP A 310 6.44 1.23 15.42
CA ASP A 310 6.72 0.35 16.58
C ASP A 310 7.07 -1.09 16.16
N LEU A 311 6.56 -1.54 15.01
CA LEU A 311 6.91 -2.83 14.38
C LEU A 311 8.28 -2.83 13.67
N MET A 312 8.91 -1.66 13.48
CA MET A 312 10.20 -1.53 12.81
C MET A 312 11.34 -1.56 13.84
N ALA A 313 12.24 -2.55 13.74
CA ALA A 313 13.34 -2.71 14.68
C ALA A 313 14.36 -1.56 14.63
N ASP A 314 14.54 -0.94 13.45
CA ASP A 314 15.43 0.19 13.21
C ASP A 314 14.86 1.54 13.66
N VAL A 315 13.63 1.58 14.21
CA VAL A 315 12.99 2.82 14.68
C VAL A 315 13.02 2.97 16.21
N VAL A 316 13.50 4.14 16.64
CA VAL A 316 13.58 4.53 18.06
C VAL A 316 13.09 5.97 18.23
N TYR A 317 12.20 6.21 19.20
CA TYR A 317 11.70 7.55 19.49
C TYR A 317 12.73 8.43 20.22
N CYS A 318 12.75 9.71 19.88
CA CYS A 318 13.54 10.71 20.59
C CYS A 318 13.10 10.80 22.05
N PRO A 319 13.99 10.60 23.04
CA PRO A 319 13.63 10.53 24.46
C PRO A 319 13.34 11.90 25.11
N ARG A 320 13.39 13.00 24.34
CA ARG A 320 12.93 14.31 24.81
C ARG A 320 11.41 14.31 24.85
N GLN A 321 10.85 14.51 26.04
CA GLN A 321 9.40 14.60 26.29
C GLN A 321 8.69 15.64 25.41
N SER A 322 9.37 16.73 25.04
CA SER A 322 8.86 17.78 24.15
C SER A 322 9.01 17.49 22.65
N CYS A 323 9.51 16.31 22.27
CA CYS A 323 9.88 15.98 20.89
C CYS A 323 9.21 14.69 20.42
N GLY A 324 9.49 13.56 21.06
CA GLY A 324 8.89 12.25 20.75
C GLY A 324 9.03 11.79 19.29
N THR A 325 9.84 12.44 18.45
CA THR A 325 9.92 12.13 17.01
C THR A 325 10.59 10.77 16.79
N ALA A 326 10.03 9.95 15.90
CA ALA A 326 10.65 8.71 15.46
C ALA A 326 11.98 8.98 14.74
N VAL A 327 13.00 8.19 15.05
CA VAL A 327 14.35 8.27 14.49
C VAL A 327 14.73 6.90 13.94
N MET A 328 15.11 6.83 12.67
CA MET A 328 15.73 5.63 12.09
C MET A 328 17.19 5.56 12.55
N VAL A 329 17.62 4.39 12.98
CA VAL A 329 18.95 4.12 13.53
C VAL A 329 19.64 3.06 12.67
N GLU A 330 20.93 3.26 12.35
CA GLU A 330 21.70 2.25 11.64
C GLU A 330 21.92 1.00 12.53
N PRO A 331 21.76 -0.22 11.98
CA PRO A 331 21.93 -1.45 12.73
C PRO A 331 23.34 -1.57 13.35
N ASP A 332 23.42 -2.26 14.49
CA ASP A 332 24.62 -2.39 15.33
C ASP A 332 25.21 -1.07 15.89
N THR A 333 24.56 0.09 15.66
CA THR A 333 24.94 1.36 16.30
C THR A 333 24.10 1.64 17.55
N THR A 334 24.72 2.28 18.55
CA THR A 334 24.03 2.72 19.77
C THR A 334 23.65 4.20 19.74
N MET A 335 23.77 4.87 18.59
CA MET A 335 23.64 6.32 18.45
C MET A 335 22.41 6.69 17.61
N GLY A 336 21.40 7.29 18.24
CA GLY A 336 20.30 7.95 17.53
C GLY A 336 20.51 9.45 17.46
N ILE A 337 20.31 10.07 16.29
CA ILE A 337 20.33 11.53 16.12
C ILE A 337 18.94 11.98 15.66
N CYS A 338 18.23 12.72 16.52
CA CYS A 338 16.89 13.19 16.18
C CYS A 338 16.93 14.32 15.14
N THR A 339 16.32 14.12 13.98
CA THR A 339 16.25 15.11 12.89
C THR A 339 15.50 16.39 13.29
N ALA A 340 14.47 16.29 14.13
CA ALA A 340 13.64 17.42 14.53
C ALA A 340 14.33 18.35 15.57
N CYS A 341 15.01 17.79 16.57
CA CYS A 341 15.60 18.57 17.68
C CYS A 341 17.14 18.48 17.77
N GLN A 342 17.79 17.80 16.83
CA GLN A 342 19.25 17.60 16.75
C GLN A 342 19.88 16.98 18.01
N TYR A 343 19.09 16.30 18.83
CA TYR A 343 19.56 15.63 20.03
C TYR A 343 20.16 14.25 19.68
N ALA A 344 21.44 14.07 20.01
CA ALA A 344 22.14 12.79 19.93
C ALA A 344 22.02 12.01 21.24
N PHE A 345 21.45 10.80 21.17
CA PHE A 345 21.13 9.97 22.33
C PHE A 345 21.60 8.52 22.15
N CYS A 346 21.78 7.83 23.27
CA CYS A 346 22.05 6.40 23.31
C CYS A 346 20.74 5.61 23.13
N THR A 347 20.68 4.70 22.17
CA THR A 347 19.45 3.91 21.89
C THR A 347 19.06 2.95 23.03
N LEU A 348 20.01 2.62 23.91
CA LEU A 348 19.80 1.78 25.08
C LEU A 348 19.28 2.59 26.26
N CYS A 349 20.15 3.39 26.88
CA CYS A 349 19.85 4.10 28.12
C CYS A 349 19.03 5.38 27.93
N LYS A 350 18.74 5.77 26.68
CA LYS A 350 17.96 6.98 26.30
C LYS A 350 18.55 8.32 26.78
N LEU A 351 19.72 8.32 27.42
CA LEU A 351 20.49 9.51 27.79
C LEU A 351 21.31 10.04 26.61
N GLY A 352 21.98 11.17 26.80
CA GLY A 352 22.89 11.73 25.80
C GLY A 352 23.97 10.73 25.37
N TYR A 353 24.31 10.70 24.08
CA TYR A 353 25.26 9.74 23.53
C TYR A 353 26.65 9.86 24.19
N HIS A 354 27.22 8.73 24.61
CA HIS A 354 28.40 8.67 25.47
C HIS A 354 29.58 7.86 24.88
N GLY A 355 29.49 7.48 23.59
CA GLY A 355 30.53 6.75 22.88
C GLY A 355 30.92 5.43 23.57
N LEU A 356 32.22 5.22 23.77
CA LEU A 356 32.79 4.02 24.39
C LEU A 356 32.54 3.91 25.91
N SER A 357 31.97 4.92 26.55
CA SER A 357 31.63 4.87 27.98
C SER A 357 30.54 3.82 28.23
N ASN A 358 30.58 3.12 29.37
CA ASN A 358 29.49 2.22 29.75
C ASN A 358 28.17 2.97 29.90
N CYS A 359 27.07 2.32 29.49
CA CYS A 359 25.72 2.87 29.63
C CYS A 359 25.35 2.99 31.11
N LYS A 360 24.72 4.09 31.52
CA LYS A 360 24.22 4.27 32.89
C LYS A 360 22.75 3.81 32.99
N ILE A 361 22.53 2.52 32.79
CA ILE A 361 21.19 1.91 32.86
C ILE A 361 20.89 1.55 34.33
N PRO A 362 19.69 1.87 34.87
CA PRO A 362 19.23 1.39 36.16
C PRO A 362 19.27 -0.15 36.27
N ALA A 363 19.51 -0.67 37.47
CA ALA A 363 19.57 -2.12 37.70
C ALA A 363 18.25 -2.84 37.34
N GLU A 364 17.13 -2.15 37.54
CA GLU A 364 15.79 -2.67 37.23
C GLU A 364 15.54 -2.77 35.72
N GLU A 365 15.90 -1.74 34.95
CA GLU A 365 15.82 -1.77 33.47
C GLU A 365 16.72 -2.87 32.87
N LEU A 366 17.92 -3.10 33.43
CA LEU A 366 18.80 -4.21 33.03
C LEU A 366 18.22 -5.60 33.35
N ARG A 367 17.43 -5.75 34.43
CA ARG A 367 16.73 -7.00 34.72
C ARG A 367 15.53 -7.18 33.80
N ASN A 368 14.71 -6.14 33.60
CA ASN A 368 13.57 -6.19 32.69
C ASN A 368 14.00 -6.58 31.27
N LEU A 369 15.06 -5.95 30.74
CA LEU A 369 15.61 -6.28 29.42
C LEU A 369 16.15 -7.72 29.34
N ARG A 370 16.77 -8.21 30.43
CA ARG A 370 17.22 -9.61 30.52
C ARG A 370 16.04 -10.56 30.50
N ASP A 371 15.03 -10.30 31.33
CA ASP A 371 13.91 -11.21 31.53
C ASP A 371 13.03 -11.24 30.26
N GLU A 372 12.85 -10.08 29.58
CA GLU A 372 12.26 -9.97 28.24
C GLU A 372 13.07 -10.77 27.21
N TYR A 373 14.40 -10.57 27.15
CA TYR A 373 15.24 -11.26 26.18
C TYR A 373 15.30 -12.78 26.40
N LEU A 374 15.28 -13.27 27.64
CA LEU A 374 15.28 -14.69 27.94
C LEU A 374 13.92 -15.34 27.63
N SER A 375 12.81 -14.68 28.00
CA SER A 375 11.45 -15.20 27.80
C SER A 375 10.95 -15.09 26.35
N ALA A 376 11.54 -14.22 25.53
CA ALA A 376 11.19 -14.05 24.13
C ALA A 376 11.36 -15.32 23.27
N THR A 377 10.48 -15.46 22.27
CA THR A 377 10.56 -16.46 21.19
C THR A 377 11.82 -16.26 20.33
N ALA A 378 12.15 -17.20 19.45
CA ALA A 378 13.28 -17.05 18.51
C ALA A 378 13.13 -15.78 17.62
N GLU A 379 11.91 -15.45 17.24
CA GLU A 379 11.58 -14.24 16.46
C GLU A 379 11.69 -12.98 17.31
N GLY A 380 11.17 -12.98 18.54
CA GLY A 380 11.31 -11.86 19.48
C GLY A 380 12.77 -11.58 19.85
N LYS A 381 13.58 -12.62 20.06
CA LYS A 381 15.04 -12.50 20.26
C LYS A 381 15.72 -11.85 19.06
N LYS A 382 15.37 -12.27 17.84
CA LYS A 382 15.90 -11.67 16.60
C LYS A 382 15.49 -10.19 16.46
N PHE A 383 14.25 -9.84 16.79
CA PHE A 383 13.77 -8.46 16.79
C PHE A 383 14.55 -7.59 17.80
N LEU A 384 14.77 -8.08 19.02
CA LEU A 384 15.56 -7.39 20.04
C LEU A 384 17.05 -7.26 19.65
N GLU A 385 17.65 -8.31 19.06
CA GLU A 385 19.01 -8.26 18.50
C GLU A 385 19.13 -7.22 17.37
N GLN A 386 18.11 -7.09 16.52
CA GLN A 386 18.06 -6.07 15.46
C GLN A 386 17.89 -4.65 16.03
N ARG A 387 17.01 -4.48 17.02
CA ARG A 387 16.66 -3.17 17.61
C ARG A 387 17.77 -2.54 18.44
N PHE A 388 18.54 -3.37 19.16
CA PHE A 388 19.57 -2.89 20.08
C PHE A 388 21.00 -3.22 19.63
N GLY A 389 21.17 -4.08 18.62
CA GLY A 389 22.45 -4.67 18.22
C GLY A 389 22.76 -5.93 19.04
N LYS A 390 23.11 -7.03 18.37
CA LYS A 390 23.28 -8.35 19.00
C LYS A 390 24.31 -8.36 20.14
N ARG A 391 25.49 -7.77 19.89
CA ARG A 391 26.58 -7.68 20.88
C ARG A 391 26.23 -6.83 22.09
N VAL A 392 25.35 -5.86 21.87
CA VAL A 392 24.96 -4.86 22.86
C VAL A 392 23.96 -5.45 23.85
N ILE A 393 22.92 -6.14 23.35
CA ILE A 393 21.95 -6.81 24.21
C ILE A 393 22.60 -7.97 24.99
N GLN A 394 23.50 -8.74 24.38
CA GLN A 394 24.29 -9.76 25.08
C GLN A 394 25.10 -9.15 26.24
N LYS A 395 25.84 -8.06 26.01
CA LYS A 395 26.59 -7.37 27.07
C LYS A 395 25.67 -6.84 28.19
N ALA A 396 24.49 -6.32 27.85
CA ALA A 396 23.54 -5.83 28.85
C ALA A 396 22.97 -6.97 29.72
N VAL A 397 22.68 -8.13 29.11
CA VAL A 397 22.27 -9.37 29.79
C VAL A 397 23.37 -9.90 30.71
N GLU A 398 24.62 -9.96 30.22
CA GLU A 398 25.80 -10.36 31.01
C GLU A 398 26.05 -9.40 32.19
N GLU A 399 25.93 -8.09 31.98
CA GLU A 399 26.05 -7.08 33.04
C GLU A 399 24.94 -7.24 34.09
N SER A 400 23.70 -7.53 33.67
CA SER A 400 22.57 -7.82 34.56
C SER A 400 22.87 -9.01 35.48
N PHE A 401 23.30 -10.16 34.92
CA PHE A 401 23.72 -11.33 35.71
C PHE A 401 24.92 -11.04 36.63
N SER A 402 25.94 -10.35 36.13
CA SER A 402 27.13 -10.01 36.93
C SER A 402 26.78 -9.14 38.14
N ARG A 403 25.84 -8.20 37.98
CA ARG A 403 25.39 -7.31 39.06
C ARG A 403 24.58 -8.03 40.12
N ASP A 404 23.64 -8.89 39.73
CA ASP A 404 22.86 -9.69 40.68
C ASP A 404 23.78 -10.68 41.42
N TRP A 405 24.71 -11.35 40.73
CA TRP A 405 25.71 -12.22 41.36
C TRP A 405 26.58 -11.47 42.38
N LEU A 406 27.05 -10.26 42.06
CA LEU A 406 27.83 -9.41 42.97
C LEU A 406 27.04 -8.94 44.19
N HIS A 407 25.71 -8.84 44.09
CA HIS A 407 24.84 -8.48 45.21
C HIS A 407 24.61 -9.67 46.16
N GLU A 408 24.49 -10.88 45.62
CA GLU A 408 24.25 -12.10 46.41
C GLU A 408 25.53 -12.67 47.04
N ASN A 409 26.64 -12.68 46.29
CA ASN A 409 27.85 -13.44 46.64
C ASN A 409 28.99 -12.58 47.23
N CYS A 410 28.88 -11.26 47.17
CA CYS A 410 29.94 -10.35 47.62
C CYS A 410 29.42 -9.30 48.62
N LYS A 411 30.31 -8.82 49.48
CA LYS A 411 30.07 -7.64 50.32
C LYS A 411 31.17 -6.60 50.11
N CYS A 412 30.79 -5.32 50.11
CA CYS A 412 31.72 -4.22 49.84
C CYS A 412 32.57 -3.88 51.08
N CYS A 413 33.89 -3.74 50.93
CA CYS A 413 34.77 -3.36 52.03
C CYS A 413 34.35 -2.00 52.63
N PRO A 414 34.13 -1.88 53.96
CA PRO A 414 33.64 -0.66 54.61
C PRO A 414 34.59 0.55 54.51
N ARG A 415 35.85 0.35 54.09
CA ARG A 415 36.85 1.43 53.95
C ARG A 415 37.03 1.92 52.50
N CYS A 416 36.87 1.06 51.50
CA CYS A 416 37.21 1.38 50.10
C CYS A 416 36.18 0.91 49.07
N GLY A 417 35.05 0.34 49.47
CA GLY A 417 33.97 -0.08 48.59
C GLY A 417 34.23 -1.33 47.74
N THR A 418 35.48 -1.83 47.66
CA THR A 418 35.83 -3.02 46.87
C THR A 418 34.99 -4.22 47.26
N ASN A 419 34.29 -4.85 46.30
CA ASN A 419 33.58 -6.10 46.48
C ASN A 419 34.56 -7.20 46.92
N ILE A 420 34.24 -7.88 48.02
CA ILE A 420 34.98 -9.03 48.54
C ILE A 420 34.02 -10.21 48.61
N GLN A 421 34.41 -11.35 48.06
CA GLN A 421 33.76 -12.65 48.28
C GLN A 421 34.37 -13.29 49.53
N LYS A 422 33.55 -13.94 50.38
CA LYS A 422 34.05 -14.90 51.38
C LYS A 422 34.16 -16.24 50.66
N VAL A 423 35.36 -16.83 50.64
CA VAL A 423 35.59 -18.18 50.10
C VAL A 423 35.37 -19.19 51.22
N ASP A 424 36.18 -19.09 52.27
CA ASP A 424 36.06 -19.91 53.48
C ASP A 424 36.72 -19.21 54.69
N GLY A 425 36.56 -19.78 55.88
CA GLY A 425 37.26 -19.44 57.11
C GLY A 425 36.56 -18.38 57.97
N CYS A 426 37.30 -17.86 58.95
CA CYS A 426 36.74 -17.01 59.98
C CYS A 426 36.16 -15.69 59.45
N ASN A 427 35.17 -15.14 60.14
CA ASN A 427 34.48 -13.89 59.81
C ASN A 427 35.36 -12.63 59.97
N LYS A 428 36.65 -12.76 60.32
CA LYS A 428 37.65 -11.68 60.24
C LYS A 428 38.21 -11.61 58.81
N MET A 429 37.62 -10.75 57.99
CA MET A 429 38.02 -10.57 56.60
C MET A 429 39.17 -9.56 56.45
N THR A 430 39.93 -9.70 55.37
CA THR A 430 41.00 -8.78 54.99
C THR A 430 40.75 -8.29 53.57
N CYS A 431 40.54 -6.98 53.39
CA CYS A 431 40.32 -6.42 52.05
C CYS A 431 41.54 -6.64 51.15
N THR A 432 41.35 -7.26 49.99
CA THR A 432 42.41 -7.56 49.02
C THR A 432 43.10 -6.28 48.50
N SER A 433 42.33 -5.21 48.28
CA SER A 433 42.82 -3.90 47.83
C SER A 433 43.48 -3.10 48.96
N CYS A 434 42.72 -2.58 49.92
CA CYS A 434 43.25 -1.62 50.91
C CYS A 434 43.88 -2.25 52.17
N LYS A 435 43.95 -3.59 52.24
CA LYS A 435 44.48 -4.41 53.36
C LYS A 435 43.84 -4.10 54.73
N GLN A 436 42.66 -3.48 54.75
CA GLN A 436 41.94 -3.22 55.99
C GLN A 436 41.24 -4.49 56.48
N TYR A 437 41.33 -4.76 57.79
CA TYR A 437 40.55 -5.81 58.45
C TYR A 437 39.13 -5.32 58.73
N PHE A 438 38.14 -6.18 58.51
CA PHE A 438 36.73 -5.92 58.79
C PHE A 438 36.00 -7.21 59.19
N CYS A 439 34.87 -7.10 59.87
CA CYS A 439 34.01 -8.24 60.21
C CYS A 439 33.00 -8.52 59.09
N TRP A 440 32.89 -9.77 58.63
CA TRP A 440 31.97 -10.17 57.56
C TRP A 440 30.49 -10.09 57.94
N LEU A 441 30.18 -10.19 59.24
CA LEU A 441 28.80 -10.21 59.74
C LEU A 441 28.23 -8.79 59.81
N CYS A 442 28.87 -7.91 60.59
CA CYS A 442 28.39 -6.54 60.82
C CYS A 442 28.99 -5.49 59.88
N MET A 443 29.91 -5.87 58.98
CA MET A 443 30.67 -4.95 58.11
C MET A 443 31.49 -3.88 58.87
N GLY A 444 31.72 -4.07 60.17
CA GLY A 444 32.50 -3.16 61.00
C GLY A 444 34.00 -3.21 60.72
N VAL A 445 34.67 -2.05 60.77
CA VAL A 445 36.13 -1.93 60.61
C VAL A 445 36.83 -2.47 61.87
N LEU A 446 37.78 -3.38 61.69
CA LEU A 446 38.55 -3.99 62.80
C LEU A 446 39.88 -3.26 63.04
N SER A 447 40.35 -3.27 64.29
CA SER A 447 41.66 -2.75 64.67
C SER A 447 42.79 -3.51 63.98
N ARG A 448 43.85 -2.81 63.57
CA ARG A 448 45.07 -3.43 63.04
C ARG A 448 45.95 -4.07 64.11
N VAL A 449 45.84 -3.61 65.37
CA VAL A 449 46.66 -4.09 66.49
C VAL A 449 46.08 -5.37 67.09
N ASN A 450 44.75 -5.45 67.25
CA ASN A 450 44.07 -6.66 67.69
C ASN A 450 42.73 -6.82 66.95
N PRO A 451 42.71 -7.49 65.78
CA PRO A 451 41.50 -7.69 64.98
C PRO A 451 40.43 -8.56 65.68
N TYR A 452 40.86 -9.48 66.53
CA TYR A 452 39.98 -10.46 67.18
C TYR A 452 39.26 -9.92 68.42
N SER A 453 39.70 -8.78 68.96
CA SER A 453 39.02 -8.08 70.07
C SER A 453 37.52 -7.83 69.83
N HIS A 454 37.10 -7.63 68.58
CA HIS A 454 35.70 -7.48 68.19
C HIS A 454 34.86 -8.76 68.40
N PHE A 455 35.46 -9.94 68.32
CA PHE A 455 34.76 -11.21 68.55
C PHE A 455 34.85 -11.65 70.03
N ASN A 456 35.83 -11.13 70.77
CA ASN A 456 36.07 -11.50 72.18
C ASN A 456 35.46 -10.51 73.19
N ASN A 457 34.87 -9.40 72.76
CA ASN A 457 34.24 -8.42 73.64
C ASN A 457 32.71 -8.67 73.76
N PRO A 458 32.17 -8.94 74.96
CA PRO A 458 30.73 -9.14 75.18
C PRO A 458 29.81 -7.99 74.74
N HIS A 459 30.35 -6.77 74.60
CA HIS A 459 29.61 -5.59 74.13
C HIS A 459 29.53 -5.49 72.59
N SER A 460 30.13 -6.44 71.87
CA SER A 460 30.13 -6.47 70.41
C SER A 460 28.92 -7.24 69.86
N PRO A 461 28.27 -6.76 68.77
CA PRO A 461 27.20 -7.51 68.11
C PRO A 461 27.67 -8.83 67.47
N CYS A 462 28.98 -9.10 67.44
CA CYS A 462 29.57 -10.33 66.90
C CYS A 462 30.37 -11.12 67.97
N TYR A 463 30.04 -10.97 69.25
CA TYR A 463 30.68 -11.71 70.33
C TYR A 463 30.54 -13.24 70.15
N ASN A 464 31.66 -13.96 70.23
CA ASN A 464 31.80 -15.39 69.92
C ASN A 464 31.37 -15.83 68.50
N GLN A 465 31.12 -14.89 67.56
CA GLN A 465 30.67 -15.19 66.19
C GLN A 465 31.83 -15.32 65.17
N LEU A 466 33.05 -15.67 65.62
CA LEU A 466 34.24 -15.68 64.74
C LEU A 466 34.17 -16.75 63.64
N PHE A 467 33.59 -17.92 63.92
CA PHE A 467 33.42 -19.04 62.99
C PHE A 467 31.95 -19.36 62.68
N HIS A 468 31.02 -18.47 63.04
CA HIS A 468 29.60 -18.68 62.76
C HIS A 468 29.33 -18.66 61.25
N GLY A 469 28.68 -19.71 60.72
CA GLY A 469 28.50 -19.90 59.28
C GLY A 469 29.83 -20.22 58.58
N VAL A 470 30.58 -21.16 59.15
CA VAL A 470 31.68 -21.90 58.54
C VAL A 470 31.32 -23.36 58.76
N ASP A 471 31.03 -24.08 57.69
CA ASP A 471 30.78 -25.52 57.74
C ASP A 471 32.14 -26.23 57.86
N LEU A 472 32.27 -27.15 58.82
CA LEU A 472 33.56 -27.80 59.15
C LEU A 472 33.65 -29.24 58.63
N ASP A 473 32.62 -29.72 57.92
CA ASP A 473 32.33 -31.15 57.77
C ASP A 473 32.76 -31.76 56.42
N GLU A 474 33.53 -31.06 55.56
CA GLU A 474 33.95 -31.59 54.24
C GLU A 474 35.38 -32.19 54.18
N GLU A 475 36.26 -32.02 55.19
CA GLU A 475 37.65 -32.53 55.13
C GLU A 475 37.91 -33.87 55.86
N ASP A 476 37.00 -34.35 56.71
CA ASP A 476 37.21 -35.57 57.52
C ASP A 476 37.06 -36.91 56.73
N ALA A 477 36.70 -36.86 55.44
CA ALA A 477 36.43 -38.05 54.62
C ALA A 477 37.65 -38.59 53.83
N PHE A 478 38.86 -38.05 54.01
CA PHE A 478 40.02 -38.38 53.17
C PHE A 478 41.07 -39.32 53.79
N TRP A 479 40.97 -39.65 55.09
CA TRP A 479 42.04 -40.38 55.82
C TRP A 479 41.61 -41.73 56.43
N SER A 480 40.49 -42.31 56.02
CA SER A 480 39.95 -43.56 56.59
C SER A 480 40.14 -44.83 55.74
N ASP A 481 41.23 -44.93 54.99
CA ASP A 481 41.60 -46.14 54.22
C ASP A 481 43.12 -46.42 54.31
N GLU A 482 43.59 -46.79 55.50
CA GLU A 482 44.78 -47.64 55.70
C GLU A 482 44.69 -48.32 57.09
N GLU A 483 44.91 -49.65 57.13
CA GLU A 483 44.81 -50.60 58.28
C GLU A 483 43.47 -51.37 58.48
N ASP A 484 43.25 -52.42 57.67
CA ASP A 484 43.37 -53.84 58.10
C ASP A 484 43.19 -54.85 56.93
#